data_AF-A0A1A2N2A7-F1
#
_entry.id   AF-A0A1A2N2A7-F1
#
_cell.length_a   1.000
_cell.length_b   1.000
_cell.length_c   1.000
_cell.angle_alpha   90.00
_cell.angle_beta   90.00
_cell.angle_gamma   90.00
#
_symmetry.space_group_name_H-M   'P 1'
#
loop_
_entity.id
_entity.type
_entity.pdbx_description
1 polymer ?
#
loop_
_entity_poly.entity_id
_entity_poly.type
_entity_poly.pdbx_seq_one_letter_code
_entity_poly.pdbx_strand_id
1 'polypeptide(L)' 'MIGVQPGMSLIKQVRKFDSRITDAASVEAAIYLSYLKGLMLATVAMGAPQPASNFLPWYDEEFTAEVNGD' A
#
# COMPACT_ATOMS: atom_id res chain seq x y z
N MET A 1 -4.91 8.20 21.65
CA MET A 1 -5.05 8.18 20.18
C MET A 1 -3.65 8.25 19.60
N ILE A 2 -3.17 7.18 18.97
CA ILE A 2 -1.86 7.19 18.31
C ILE A 2 -2.00 8.13 17.10
N GLY A 3 -1.43 9.33 17.24
CA GLY A 3 -1.43 10.39 16.25
C GLY A 3 -0.52 10.02 15.10
N VAL A 4 -1.04 9.23 14.17
CA VAL A 4 -0.65 9.33 12.77
C VAL A 4 -0.98 10.73 12.30
N GLN A 5 -0.08 11.42 11.60
CA GLN A 5 -0.18 12.82 11.13
C GLN A 5 -1.61 13.41 11.15
N PRO A 6 -1.85 14.62 11.71
CA PRO A 6 -3.18 15.21 11.79
C PRO A 6 -3.91 15.11 10.44
N GLY A 7 -4.97 14.28 10.37
CA GLY A 7 -5.75 14.06 9.15
C GLY A 7 -5.58 12.69 8.46
N MET A 8 -4.64 11.84 8.86
CA MET A 8 -4.52 10.51 8.25
C MET A 8 -5.47 9.50 8.91
N SER A 9 -6.53 9.13 8.19
CA SER A 9 -7.39 8.02 8.62
C SER A 9 -6.76 6.68 8.23
N LEU A 10 -6.29 5.92 9.22
CA LEU A 10 -5.74 4.56 9.01
C LEU A 10 -6.72 3.66 8.24
N ILE A 11 -8.02 3.74 8.56
CA ILE A 11 -9.08 3.00 7.87
C ILE A 11 -9.09 3.34 6.37
N LYS A 12 -8.97 4.63 6.02
CA LYS A 12 -8.89 5.04 4.61
C LYS A 12 -7.64 4.51 3.93
N GLN A 13 -6.49 4.49 4.61
CA GLN A 13 -5.26 3.95 4.04
C GLN A 13 -5.35 2.43 3.83
N VAL A 14 -5.92 1.69 4.78
CA VAL A 14 -6.18 0.26 4.66
C VAL A 14 -7.11 -0.04 3.47
N ARG A 15 -8.21 0.72 3.33
CA ARG A 15 -9.13 0.56 2.19
C ARG A 15 -8.48 0.77 0.83
N LYS A 16 -7.47 1.64 0.72
CA LYS A 16 -6.73 1.85 -0.54
C LYS A 16 -5.97 0.59 -0.96
N PHE A 17 -5.42 -0.15 0.00
CA PHE A 17 -4.80 -1.45 -0.27
C PHE A 17 -5.84 -2.51 -0.55
N ASP A 18 -6.89 -2.62 0.28
CA ASP A 18 -7.92 -3.65 0.12
C ASP A 18 -8.57 -3.60 -1.25
N SER A 19 -8.93 -2.40 -1.72
CA SER A 19 -9.53 -2.22 -3.05
C SER A 19 -8.58 -2.70 -4.16
N ARG A 20 -7.29 -2.32 -4.10
CA ARG A 20 -6.28 -2.74 -5.09
C ARG A 20 -6.00 -4.25 -5.05
N ILE A 21 -6.00 -4.86 -3.87
CA ILE A 21 -5.81 -6.31 -3.71
C ILE A 21 -6.98 -7.06 -4.37
N THR A 22 -8.21 -6.58 -4.17
CA THR A 22 -9.40 -7.14 -4.82
C THR A 22 -9.36 -6.97 -6.34
N ASP A 23 -8.88 -5.82 -6.81
CA ASP A 23 -8.83 -5.48 -8.25
C ASP A 23 -7.55 -5.95 -8.95
N ALA A 24 -6.66 -6.67 -8.27
CA ALA A 24 -5.36 -7.06 -8.81
C ALA A 24 -5.49 -8.05 -9.99
N ALA A 25 -4.74 -7.80 -11.06
CA ALA A 25 -4.79 -8.60 -12.29
C ALA A 25 -4.19 -10.01 -12.15
N SER A 26 -3.37 -10.25 -11.12
CA SER A 26 -2.75 -11.55 -10.85
C SER A 26 -2.69 -11.83 -9.35
N VAL A 27 -2.59 -13.11 -9.00
CA VAL A 27 -2.40 -13.55 -7.60
C VAL A 27 -1.10 -12.98 -7.03
N GLU A 28 -0.05 -12.91 -7.85
CA GLU A 28 1.24 -12.34 -7.46
C GLU A 28 1.13 -10.85 -7.11
N ALA A 29 0.42 -10.07 -7.94
CA ALA A 29 0.13 -8.67 -7.67
C ALA A 29 -0.66 -8.50 -6.36
N ALA A 30 -1.67 -9.35 -6.11
CA ALA A 30 -2.45 -9.32 -4.87
C ALA A 30 -1.60 -9.66 -3.62
N ILE A 31 -0.68 -10.62 -3.73
CA ILE A 31 0.27 -10.98 -2.67
C ILE A 31 1.20 -9.81 -2.39
N TYR A 32 1.76 -9.17 -3.41
CA TYR A 32 2.66 -8.05 -3.26
C TYR A 32 1.97 -6.84 -2.61
N LEU A 33 0.76 -6.51 -3.04
CA LEU A 33 -0.05 -5.46 -2.41
C LEU A 33 -0.37 -5.77 -0.94
N SER A 34 -0.62 -7.05 -0.61
CA SER A 34 -0.82 -7.50 0.77
C SER A 34 0.45 -7.34 1.62
N TYR A 35 1.61 -7.62 1.04
CA TYR A 35 2.91 -7.39 1.67
C TYR A 35 3.15 -5.89 1.96
N LEU A 36 2.92 -5.01 0.98
CA LEU A 36 3.04 -3.57 1.16
C LEU A 36 2.08 -3.02 2.22
N LYS A 37 0.84 -3.52 2.26
CA LYS A 37 -0.12 -3.22 3.35
C LYS A 37 0.45 -3.61 4.71
N GLY A 38 1.10 -4.78 4.80
CA GLY A 38 1.78 -5.24 6.01
C GLY A 38 2.91 -4.31 6.47
N LEU A 39 3.75 -3.85 5.53
CA LEU A 39 4.80 -2.86 5.82
C LEU A 39 4.23 -1.55 6.36
N MET A 40 3.17 -1.03 5.73
CA MET A 40 2.50 0.18 6.21
C MET A 40 1.98 -0.01 7.64
N LEU A 41 1.31 -1.13 7.94
CA LEU A 41 0.81 -1.41 9.29
C LEU A 41 1.95 -1.57 10.31
N ALA A 42 3.10 -2.11 9.91
CA ALA A 42 4.28 -2.18 10.78
C ALA A 42 4.76 -0.77 11.18
N THR A 43 4.74 0.21 10.26
CA THR A 43 5.10 1.60 10.62
C THR A 43 4.18 2.22 11.66
N VAL A 44 2.90 1.84 11.64
CA VAL A 44 1.91 2.24 12.65
C VAL A 44 2.25 1.61 14.00
N ALA A 45 2.54 0.31 14.02
CA ALA A 45 2.92 -0.40 15.25
C ALA A 45 4.22 0.15 15.87
N MET A 46 5.17 0.62 15.04
CA MET A 46 6.41 1.26 15.48
C MET A 46 6.23 2.71 15.96
N GLY A 47 5.01 3.27 15.91
CA GLY A 47 4.76 4.65 16.31
C GLY A 47 5.25 5.71 15.32
N ALA A 48 5.69 5.31 14.12
CA ALA A 48 6.16 6.18 13.04
C ALA A 48 5.32 6.01 11.77
N PRO A 49 3.99 6.19 11.85
CA PRO A 49 3.05 5.80 10.81
C PRO A 49 3.25 6.58 9.51
N GLN A 50 3.30 5.85 8.39
CA GLN A 50 3.47 6.41 7.03
C GLN A 50 2.20 6.20 6.18
N PRO A 51 1.86 7.14 5.27
CA PRO A 51 0.71 6.99 4.38
C PRO A 51 0.95 5.92 3.30
N ALA A 52 -0.14 5.33 2.78
CA ALA A 52 -0.06 4.35 1.69
C ALA A 52 0.66 4.88 0.43
N SER A 53 0.63 6.20 0.19
CA SER A 53 1.34 6.84 -0.92
C SER A 53 2.86 6.66 -0.90
N ASN A 54 3.44 6.31 0.25
CA ASN A 54 4.88 6.05 0.36
C ASN A 54 5.24 4.61 -0.05
N PHE A 55 4.26 3.73 -0.21
CA PHE A 55 4.48 2.30 -0.49
C PHE A 55 3.94 1.91 -1.87
N LEU A 56 2.82 2.48 -2.30
CA LEU A 56 2.18 2.15 -3.58
C LEU A 56 3.07 2.35 -4.82
N PRO A 57 3.99 3.33 -4.89
CA PRO A 57 4.92 3.43 -6.01
C PRO A 57 5.77 2.17 -6.24
N TRP A 58 6.06 1.38 -5.20
CA TRP A 58 6.80 0.13 -5.34
C TRP A 58 5.98 -0.93 -6.09
N TYR A 59 4.65 -0.91 -5.95
CA TYR A 59 3.78 -1.76 -6.76
C TYR A 59 3.79 -1.32 -8.23
N ASP A 60 3.77 -0.02 -8.48
CA ASP A 60 3.82 0.52 -9.85
C ASP A 60 5.15 0.18 -10.53
N GLU A 61 6.28 0.24 -9.80
CA GLU A 61 7.59 -0.20 -10.28
C GLU A 61 7.62 -1.70 -10.63
N GLU A 62 7.08 -2.56 -9.77
CA GLU A 62 7.14 -4.02 -9.96
C GLU A 62 6.16 -4.52 -11.05
N PHE A 63 4.97 -3.91 -11.18
CA PHE A 63 3.89 -4.43 -12.03
C PHE A 63 3.42 -3.50 -13.14
N THR A 64 3.89 -2.25 -13.22
CA THR A 64 3.51 -1.29 -14.29
C THR A 64 4.68 -0.98 -15.24
N ALA A 65 5.92 -1.38 -14.90
CA ALA A 65 7.11 -1.11 -15.71
C ALA A 65 7.13 -1.79 -17.10
N GLU A 66 6.22 -2.73 -17.40
CA GLU A 66 6.17 -3.43 -18.70
C GLU A 66 5.27 -2.78 -19.76
N VAL A 67 4.58 -1.66 -19.48
CA VAL A 67 3.62 -1.08 -20.45
C VAL A 67 4.24 -0.05 -21.42
N ASN A 68 5.49 0.37 -21.23
CA ASN A 68 6.13 1.41 -22.07
C ASN A 68 7.43 0.97 -22.76
N GLY A 69 7.51 -0.29 -23.20
CA GLY A 69 8.65 -0.82 -23.95
C GLY A 69 8.25 -1.44 -25.29
N ASP A 70 7.66 -0.63 -26.18
CA ASP A 70 7.50 -0.91 -27.61
C ASP A 70 8.03 0.29 -28.43
#